data_AF-K8WPC5-F1
#
_entry.id   AF-K8WPC5-F1
#
_cell.length_a   1.000
_cell.length_b   1.000
_cell.length_c   1.000
_cell.angle_alpha   90.00
_cell.angle_beta   90.00
_cell.angle_gamma   90.00
#
_symmetry.space_group_name_H-M   'P 1'
#
loop_
_entity.id
_entity.type
_entity.pdbx_description
1 polymer ?
#
loop_
_entity_poly.entity_id
_entity_poly.type
_entity_poly.pdbx_seq_one_letter_code
_entity_poly.pdbx_strand_id
1 'polypeptide(L)'
;MKISNTNFDNAIITTQTSQPSLEKSYQEINKLTRTINAINNNIHIYYNKPIAIKEDIINNKHNILIKVNKFITEHDENSIVRFKNGKFKLGKPNGFLKNIFHGARYQAERAAAAKIANINVGKTSASQIRDSLNTGIINMKYEISLLNDEKEELQTKINKIELKLDIV
;
A
#
# COMPACT_ATOMS: atom_id res chain seq x y z
N MET A 1 17.36 91.35 -5.98
CA MET A 1 16.66 90.25 -5.31
C MET A 1 16.65 89.07 -6.28
N LYS A 2 17.53 88.08 -6.10
CA LYS A 2 17.61 86.87 -6.95
C LYS A 2 16.96 85.72 -6.19
N ILE A 3 15.91 85.14 -6.75
CA ILE A 3 15.29 83.93 -6.22
C ILE A 3 15.99 82.75 -6.90
N SER A 4 16.73 81.97 -6.13
CA SER A 4 17.35 80.73 -6.58
C SER A 4 16.27 79.65 -6.62
N ASN A 5 15.88 79.22 -7.82
CA ASN A 5 14.97 78.09 -8.00
C ASN A 5 15.83 76.81 -8.10
N THR A 6 15.90 76.03 -7.02
CA THR A 6 16.55 74.72 -7.00
C THR A 6 15.60 73.68 -7.57
N ASN A 7 15.82 73.26 -8.82
CA ASN A 7 15.17 72.07 -9.37
C ASN A 7 15.74 70.84 -8.66
N PHE A 8 14.92 70.19 -7.83
CA PHE A 8 15.13 68.81 -7.43
C PHE A 8 14.70 67.92 -8.59
N ASP A 9 15.66 67.52 -9.41
CA ASP A 9 15.46 66.43 -10.37
C ASP A 9 15.27 65.13 -9.57
N ASN A 10 14.01 64.72 -9.43
CA ASN A 10 13.63 63.40 -8.93
C ASN A 10 14.12 62.35 -9.93
N ALA A 11 15.33 61.84 -9.72
CA ALA A 11 15.85 60.67 -10.42
C ALA A 11 15.01 59.45 -10.02
N ILE A 12 14.11 59.02 -10.92
CA ILE A 12 13.42 57.74 -10.80
C ILE A 12 14.48 56.65 -11.03
N ILE A 13 14.97 56.04 -9.95
CA ILE A 13 15.81 54.84 -10.02
C ILE A 13 14.87 53.69 -10.42
N THR A 14 14.76 53.44 -11.72
CA THR A 14 14.14 52.23 -12.23
C THR A 14 15.10 51.07 -11.95
N THR A 15 14.82 50.30 -10.91
CA THR A 15 15.48 49.01 -10.72
C THR A 15 15.06 48.09 -11.87
N GLN A 16 15.93 47.96 -12.88
CA GLN A 16 15.80 46.92 -13.89
C GLN A 16 15.91 45.56 -13.19
N THR A 17 14.79 44.89 -13.00
CA THR A 17 14.78 43.46 -12.75
C THR A 17 15.30 42.77 -14.01
N SER A 18 16.54 42.30 -13.97
CA SER A 18 17.15 41.57 -15.08
C SER A 18 16.35 40.30 -15.35
N GLN A 19 15.63 40.24 -16.48
CA GLN A 19 14.99 39.01 -16.95
C GLN A 19 16.09 37.95 -17.19
N PRO A 20 15.85 36.68 -16.79
CA PRO A 20 16.78 35.60 -17.09
C PRO A 20 16.95 35.44 -18.61
N SER A 21 18.18 35.19 -19.04
CA SER A 21 18.46 34.88 -20.45
C SER A 21 17.71 33.63 -20.87
N LEU A 22 17.25 33.59 -22.13
CA LEU A 22 16.48 32.47 -22.71
C LEU A 22 17.12 31.10 -22.43
N GLU A 23 18.45 31.00 -22.51
CA GLU A 23 19.21 29.78 -22.22
C GLU A 23 19.07 29.31 -20.75
N LYS A 24 19.05 30.26 -19.78
CA LYS A 24 18.84 29.94 -18.37
C LYS A 24 17.42 29.41 -18.13
N SER A 25 16.43 29.99 -18.80
CA SER A 25 15.04 29.51 -18.74
C SER A 25 14.93 28.08 -19.27
N TYR A 26 15.56 27.75 -20.41
CA TYR A 26 15.57 26.38 -20.93
C TYR A 26 16.29 25.38 -20.02
N GLN A 27 17.38 25.78 -19.37
CA GLN A 27 18.07 24.92 -18.39
C GLN A 27 17.18 24.60 -17.18
N GLU A 28 16.46 25.60 -16.65
CA GLU A 28 15.52 25.41 -15.55
C GLU A 28 14.32 24.53 -15.95
N ILE A 29 13.75 24.73 -17.14
CA ILE A 29 12.67 23.86 -17.67
C ILE A 29 13.16 22.41 -17.72
N ASN A 30 14.33 22.15 -18.32
CA ASN A 30 14.88 20.79 -18.42
C ASN A 30 15.12 20.14 -17.05
N LYS A 31 15.58 20.92 -16.07
CA LYS A 31 15.78 20.46 -14.69
C LYS A 31 14.45 20.11 -14.02
N LEU A 32 13.42 20.93 -14.23
CA LEU A 32 12.07 20.69 -13.72
C LEU A 32 11.44 19.45 -14.35
N THR A 33 11.54 19.28 -15.67
CA THR A 33 11.07 18.07 -16.37
C THR A 33 11.73 16.80 -15.84
N ARG A 34 13.05 16.82 -15.61
CA ARG A 34 13.77 15.67 -15.00
C ARG A 34 13.26 15.38 -13.59
N THR A 35 13.01 16.43 -12.80
CA THR A 35 12.49 16.29 -11.44
C THR A 35 11.10 15.67 -11.43
N ILE A 36 10.20 16.13 -12.31
CA ILE A 36 8.85 15.55 -12.47
C ILE A 36 8.94 14.07 -12.83
N ASN A 37 9.76 13.72 -13.82
CA ASN A 37 9.96 12.32 -14.23
C ASN A 37 10.49 11.45 -13.07
N ALA A 38 11.40 11.98 -12.25
CA ALA A 38 11.90 11.28 -11.08
C ALA A 38 10.80 11.07 -10.02
N ILE A 39 9.96 12.08 -9.76
CA ILE A 39 8.84 11.95 -8.81
C ILE A 39 7.81 10.94 -9.35
N ASN A 40 7.48 10.97 -10.64
CA ASN A 40 6.57 10.00 -11.26
C ASN A 40 7.09 8.56 -11.14
N ASN A 41 8.39 8.36 -11.35
CA ASN A 41 9.04 7.05 -11.11
C ASN A 41 8.96 6.63 -9.65
N ASN A 42 9.18 7.56 -8.72
CA ASN A 42 9.03 7.29 -7.29
C ASN A 42 7.57 6.94 -6.93
N ILE A 43 6.58 7.62 -7.52
CA ILE A 43 5.16 7.28 -7.33
C ILE A 43 4.89 5.84 -7.74
N HIS A 44 5.43 5.43 -8.89
CA HIS A 44 5.28 4.06 -9.37
C HIS A 44 5.92 3.04 -8.42
N ILE A 45 7.15 3.29 -7.97
CA ILE A 45 7.93 2.37 -7.15
C ILE A 45 7.37 2.25 -5.72
N TYR A 46 7.04 3.37 -5.09
CA TYR A 46 6.70 3.42 -3.67
C TYR A 46 5.20 3.29 -3.39
N TYR A 47 4.34 3.53 -4.38
CA TYR A 47 2.88 3.48 -4.19
C TYR A 47 2.23 2.45 -5.10
N ASN A 48 2.29 2.62 -6.42
CA ASN A 48 1.54 1.76 -7.34
C ASN A 48 1.92 0.28 -7.20
N LYS A 49 3.22 -0.03 -7.18
CA LYS A 49 3.69 -1.41 -7.06
C LYS A 49 3.34 -2.03 -5.70
N PRO A 50 3.59 -1.37 -4.54
CA PRO A 50 3.15 -1.87 -3.25
C PRO A 50 1.64 -2.05 -3.11
N ILE A 51 0.82 -1.12 -3.63
CA ILE A 51 -0.64 -1.23 -3.64
C ILE A 51 -1.07 -2.49 -4.40
N ALA A 52 -0.59 -2.68 -5.63
CA ALA A 52 -0.94 -3.83 -6.45
C ALA A 52 -0.55 -5.17 -5.77
N ILE A 53 0.62 -5.23 -5.13
CA ILE A 53 1.05 -6.41 -4.37
C ILE A 53 0.09 -6.68 -3.21
N LYS A 54 -0.29 -5.65 -2.45
CA LYS A 54 -1.23 -5.80 -1.32
C LYS A 54 -2.62 -6.23 -1.80
N GLU A 55 -3.10 -5.71 -2.92
CA GLU A 55 -4.37 -6.12 -3.52
C GLU A 55 -4.36 -7.59 -3.94
N ASP A 56 -3.29 -8.07 -4.55
CA ASP A 56 -3.14 -9.50 -4.89
C ASP A 56 -3.13 -10.39 -3.63
N ILE A 57 -2.43 -9.96 -2.58
CA ILE A 57 -2.43 -10.67 -1.30
C ILE A 57 -3.84 -10.69 -0.67
N ILE A 58 -4.59 -9.58 -0.72
CA ILE A 58 -5.98 -9.51 -0.26
C ILE A 58 -6.85 -10.50 -1.02
N ASN A 59 -6.75 -10.52 -2.36
CA ASN A 59 -7.51 -11.43 -3.21
C ASN A 59 -7.23 -12.89 -2.87
N ASN A 60 -5.95 -13.23 -2.69
CA ASN A 60 -5.53 -14.56 -2.26
C ASN A 60 -6.10 -14.93 -0.88
N LYS A 61 -6.03 -14.02 0.10
CA LYS A 61 -6.63 -14.22 1.43
C LYS A 61 -8.15 -14.39 1.34
N HIS A 62 -8.83 -13.63 0.50
CA HIS A 62 -10.28 -13.73 0.31
C HIS A 62 -10.69 -15.10 -0.25
N ASN A 63 -9.96 -15.61 -1.25
CA ASN A 63 -10.17 -16.95 -1.80
C ASN A 63 -9.99 -18.05 -0.74
N ILE A 64 -9.05 -17.88 0.18
CA ILE A 64 -8.84 -18.80 1.30
C ILE A 64 -9.99 -18.67 2.31
N LEU A 65 -10.41 -17.46 2.63
CA LEU A 65 -11.52 -17.18 3.54
C LEU A 65 -12.81 -17.88 3.09
N ILE A 66 -13.11 -17.85 1.79
CA ILE A 66 -14.25 -18.59 1.21
C ILE A 66 -14.16 -20.10 1.53
N LYS A 67 -12.96 -20.69 1.38
CA LYS A 67 -12.74 -22.11 1.68
C LYS A 67 -12.88 -22.41 3.18
N VAL A 68 -12.43 -21.50 4.05
CA VAL A 68 -12.58 -21.63 5.50
C VAL A 68 -14.03 -21.52 5.91
N ASN A 69 -14.77 -20.55 5.38
CA ASN A 69 -16.20 -20.39 5.68
C ASN A 69 -17.00 -21.61 5.24
N LYS A 70 -16.71 -22.16 4.06
CA LYS A 70 -17.30 -23.43 3.62
C LYS A 70 -17.00 -24.57 4.59
N PHE A 71 -15.76 -24.69 5.05
CA PHE A 71 -15.38 -25.69 6.04
C PHE A 71 -16.14 -25.52 7.37
N ILE A 72 -16.31 -24.28 7.84
CA ILE A 72 -17.07 -23.96 9.06
C ILE A 72 -18.53 -24.43 8.92
N THR A 73 -19.16 -24.14 7.78
CA THR A 73 -20.54 -24.59 7.49
C THR A 73 -20.67 -26.11 7.53
N GLU A 74 -19.65 -26.86 7.11
CA GLU A 74 -19.66 -28.33 7.07
C GLU A 74 -19.36 -28.99 8.43
N HIS A 75 -18.66 -28.32 9.36
CA HIS A 75 -18.03 -28.98 10.51
C HIS A 75 -18.04 -28.25 11.86
N ASP A 76 -18.52 -27.01 11.96
CA ASP A 76 -18.41 -26.10 13.12
C ASP A 76 -17.13 -25.22 13.15
N GLU A 77 -17.25 -24.03 13.76
CA GLU A 77 -16.18 -23.05 13.86
C GLU A 77 -15.04 -23.46 14.82
N ASN A 78 -15.33 -24.31 15.80
CA ASN A 78 -14.36 -24.80 16.78
C ASN A 78 -13.63 -26.07 16.31
N SER A 79 -13.96 -26.56 15.12
CA SER A 79 -13.30 -27.72 14.53
C SER A 79 -11.81 -27.45 14.32
N ILE A 80 -10.97 -28.37 14.79
CA ILE A 80 -9.53 -28.32 14.51
C ILE A 80 -9.33 -28.53 13.01
N VAL A 81 -8.52 -27.69 12.40
CA VAL A 81 -8.31 -27.69 10.95
C VAL A 81 -6.94 -28.26 10.59
N ARG A 82 -6.88 -28.99 9.48
CA ARG A 82 -5.65 -29.33 8.77
C ARG A 82 -5.78 -28.95 7.30
N PHE A 83 -4.65 -28.64 6.66
CA PHE A 83 -4.61 -28.29 5.25
C PHE A 83 -3.95 -29.41 4.45
N LYS A 84 -4.66 -29.95 3.46
CA LYS A 84 -4.20 -31.05 2.62
C LYS A 84 -4.71 -30.91 1.20
N ASN A 85 -3.81 -31.02 0.21
CA ASN A 85 -4.14 -30.97 -1.21
C ASN A 85 -4.98 -29.74 -1.58
N GLY A 86 -4.61 -28.56 -1.08
CA GLY A 86 -5.31 -27.31 -1.39
C GLY A 86 -6.65 -27.10 -0.66
N LYS A 87 -7.03 -28.00 0.26
CA LYS A 87 -8.33 -27.99 0.96
C LYS A 87 -8.18 -28.08 2.48
N PHE A 88 -9.09 -27.43 3.19
CA PHE A 88 -9.25 -27.58 4.63
C PHE A 88 -9.99 -28.88 4.95
N LYS A 89 -9.54 -29.60 5.97
CA LYS A 89 -10.12 -30.86 6.45
C LYS A 89 -10.11 -30.90 7.98
N LEU A 90 -10.90 -31.78 8.56
CA LEU A 90 -10.88 -32.05 9.99
C LEU A 90 -9.49 -32.54 10.43
N GLY A 91 -8.95 -31.88 11.45
CA GLY A 91 -7.62 -32.12 12.03
C GLY A 91 -7.58 -33.25 13.05
N LYS A 92 -8.73 -33.86 13.37
CA LYS A 92 -8.85 -35.01 14.27
C LYS A 92 -9.22 -36.29 13.48
N PRO A 93 -8.58 -37.43 13.76
CA PRO A 93 -9.08 -38.74 13.33
C PRO A 93 -10.50 -39.01 13.86
N ASN A 94 -11.31 -39.75 13.09
CA ASN A 94 -12.60 -40.25 13.58
C ASN A 94 -12.36 -41.38 14.59
N GLY A 95 -12.90 -41.23 15.80
CA GLY A 95 -12.89 -42.25 16.85
C GLY A 95 -11.81 -42.06 17.93
N PHE A 96 -12.16 -42.41 19.18
CA PHE A 96 -11.34 -42.25 20.38
C PHE A 96 -10.00 -42.98 20.29
N LEU A 97 -9.99 -44.25 19.88
CA LEU A 97 -8.77 -45.06 19.77
C LEU A 97 -7.79 -44.51 18.72
N LYS A 98 -8.30 -44.00 17.59
CA LYS A 98 -7.44 -43.40 16.56
C LYS A 98 -6.83 -42.08 17.03
N ASN A 99 -7.49 -41.35 17.92
CA ASN A 99 -6.93 -40.13 18.53
C ASN A 99 -5.76 -40.42 19.47
N ILE A 100 -5.81 -41.52 20.22
CA ILE A 100 -4.75 -41.93 21.15
C ILE A 100 -3.51 -42.42 20.38
N PHE A 101 -3.69 -43.35 19.43
CA PHE A 101 -2.55 -43.98 18.76
C PHE A 101 -1.98 -43.18 17.58
N HIS A 102 -2.73 -42.22 17.02
CA HIS A 102 -2.32 -41.49 15.81
C HIS A 102 -2.48 -39.97 15.91
N GLY A 103 -2.52 -39.40 17.13
CA GLY A 103 -2.75 -37.97 17.37
C GLY A 103 -1.76 -37.04 16.64
N ALA A 104 -0.51 -37.49 16.44
CA ALA A 104 0.55 -36.76 15.75
C ALA A 104 0.51 -36.86 14.22
N ARG A 105 -0.28 -37.79 13.64
CA ARG A 105 -0.28 -38.09 12.19
C ARG A 105 -0.56 -36.87 11.30
N TYR A 106 -1.31 -35.90 11.82
CA TYR A 106 -1.72 -34.71 11.06
C TYR A 106 -0.97 -33.44 11.47
N GLN A 107 0.10 -33.53 12.27
CA GLN A 107 0.80 -32.34 12.78
C GLN A 107 1.34 -31.45 11.66
N ALA A 108 1.96 -32.02 10.63
CA ALA A 108 2.45 -31.27 9.47
C ALA A 108 1.31 -30.57 8.70
N GLU A 109 0.18 -31.25 8.51
CA GLU A 109 -0.99 -30.70 7.81
C GLU A 109 -1.69 -29.62 8.66
N ARG A 110 -1.69 -29.74 10.00
CA ARG A 110 -2.17 -28.68 10.93
C ARG A 110 -1.23 -27.48 10.92
N ALA A 111 0.08 -27.70 10.92
CA ALA A 111 1.08 -26.64 10.80
C ALA A 111 0.93 -25.89 9.46
N ALA A 112 0.63 -26.60 8.37
CA ALA A 112 0.32 -25.97 7.08
C ALA A 112 -0.93 -25.07 7.16
N ALA A 113 -1.99 -25.50 7.85
CA ALA A 113 -3.18 -24.67 8.07
C ALA A 113 -2.87 -23.42 8.89
N ALA A 114 -2.08 -23.56 9.96
CA ALA A 114 -1.64 -22.44 10.78
C ALA A 114 -0.78 -21.44 9.99
N LYS A 115 0.13 -21.92 9.15
CA LYS A 115 0.96 -21.09 8.27
C LYS A 115 0.14 -20.26 7.28
N ILE A 116 -0.95 -20.82 6.73
CA ILE A 116 -1.83 -20.08 5.81
C ILE A 116 -2.43 -18.84 6.48
N ALA A 117 -2.78 -18.94 7.76
CA ALA A 117 -3.29 -17.82 8.54
C ALA A 117 -2.21 -17.04 9.28
N ASN A 118 -0.92 -17.37 9.13
CA ASN A 118 0.18 -16.76 9.90
C ASN A 118 -0.07 -16.78 11.43
N ILE A 119 -0.54 -17.92 11.95
CA ILE A 119 -0.79 -18.13 13.37
C ILE A 119 0.13 -19.21 13.93
N ASN A 120 0.32 -19.21 15.26
CA ASN A 120 1.17 -20.19 15.94
C ASN A 120 0.70 -21.63 15.69
N VAL A 121 1.66 -22.51 15.44
CA VAL A 121 1.41 -23.92 15.14
C VAL A 121 0.87 -24.61 16.40
N GLY A 122 -0.42 -24.97 16.38
CA GLY A 122 -1.10 -25.59 17.53
C GLY A 122 -2.44 -26.25 17.15
N LYS A 123 -3.34 -26.41 18.13
CA LYS A 123 -4.75 -26.78 17.89
C LYS A 123 -5.51 -25.57 17.33
N THR A 124 -5.20 -25.24 16.08
CA THR A 124 -5.86 -24.16 15.35
C THR A 124 -7.30 -24.53 15.00
N SER A 125 -8.27 -23.72 15.43
CA SER A 125 -9.67 -23.83 15.03
C SER A 125 -9.94 -23.14 13.69
N ALA A 126 -11.09 -23.44 13.08
CA ALA A 126 -11.51 -22.79 11.84
C ALA A 126 -11.82 -21.30 12.05
N SER A 127 -12.42 -20.94 13.19
CA SER A 127 -12.64 -19.54 13.60
C SER A 127 -11.33 -18.76 13.69
N GLN A 128 -10.28 -19.31 14.31
CA GLN A 128 -8.98 -18.65 14.42
C GLN A 128 -8.35 -18.34 13.05
N ILE A 129 -8.48 -19.27 12.09
CA ILE A 129 -8.01 -19.04 10.70
C ILE A 129 -8.83 -17.94 10.05
N ARG A 130 -10.16 -18.00 10.14
CA ARG A 130 -11.08 -16.99 9.57
C ARG A 130 -10.77 -15.60 10.11
N ASP A 131 -10.68 -15.48 11.43
CA ASP A 131 -10.52 -14.20 12.11
C ASP A 131 -9.14 -13.59 11.80
N SER A 132 -8.08 -14.41 11.80
CA SER A 132 -6.75 -13.95 11.41
C SER A 132 -6.67 -13.50 9.95
N LEU A 133 -7.32 -14.22 9.03
CA LEU A 133 -7.41 -13.81 7.63
C LEU A 133 -8.18 -12.49 7.48
N ASN A 134 -9.31 -12.33 8.19
CA ASN A 134 -10.10 -11.11 8.20
C ASN A 134 -9.31 -9.91 8.73
N THR A 135 -8.66 -10.05 9.88
CA THR A 135 -7.78 -9.01 10.44
C THR A 135 -6.68 -8.64 9.45
N GLY A 136 -6.04 -9.64 8.83
CA GLY A 136 -5.02 -9.39 7.81
C GLY A 136 -5.55 -8.61 6.60
N ILE A 137 -6.76 -8.93 6.12
CA ILE A 137 -7.41 -8.20 5.02
C ILE A 137 -7.72 -6.75 5.43
N ILE A 138 -8.29 -6.54 6.63
CA ILE A 138 -8.63 -5.21 7.14
C ILE A 138 -7.37 -4.34 7.25
N ASN A 139 -6.30 -4.87 7.85
CA ASN A 139 -5.04 -4.14 8.00
C ASN A 139 -4.43 -3.76 6.65
N MET A 140 -4.43 -4.68 5.67
CA MET A 140 -3.91 -4.39 4.34
C MET A 140 -4.76 -3.36 3.60
N LYS A 141 -6.10 -3.39 3.76
CA LYS A 141 -6.98 -2.36 3.20
C LYS A 141 -6.70 -0.99 3.80
N TYR A 142 -6.45 -0.93 5.11
CA TYR A 142 -6.07 0.30 5.78
C TYR A 142 -4.72 0.83 5.26
N GLU A 143 -3.71 -0.02 5.14
CA GLU A 143 -2.40 0.35 4.56
C GLU A 143 -2.51 0.83 3.11
N ILE A 144 -3.37 0.21 2.28
CA ILE A 144 -3.65 0.68 0.92
C ILE A 144 -4.29 2.08 0.94
N SER A 145 -5.22 2.33 1.87
CA SER A 145 -5.83 3.66 2.01
C SER A 145 -4.77 4.73 2.29
N LEU A 146 -3.90 4.50 3.27
CA LEU A 146 -2.80 5.43 3.59
C LEU A 146 -1.89 5.69 2.39
N LEU A 147 -1.52 4.63 1.66
CA LEU A 147 -0.69 4.76 0.46
C LEU A 147 -1.40 5.55 -0.65
N ASN A 148 -2.71 5.38 -0.81
CA ASN A 148 -3.48 6.14 -1.80
C ASN A 148 -3.57 7.62 -1.42
N ASP A 149 -3.80 7.93 -0.15
CA ASP A 149 -3.88 9.31 0.33
C ASP A 149 -2.55 10.06 0.09
N GLU A 150 -1.42 9.44 0.45
CA GLU A 150 -0.08 10.01 0.21
C GLU A 150 0.22 10.17 -1.28
N LYS A 151 -0.15 9.17 -2.09
CA LYS A 151 0.01 9.21 -3.55
C LYS A 151 -0.78 10.36 -4.15
N GLU A 152 -2.02 10.57 -3.73
CA GLU A 152 -2.89 11.64 -4.23
C GLU A 152 -2.32 13.03 -3.88
N GLU A 153 -1.76 13.19 -2.68
CA GLU A 153 -1.08 14.42 -2.28
C GLU A 153 0.12 14.72 -3.19
N LEU A 154 0.96 13.72 -3.48
CA LEU A 154 2.10 13.86 -4.39
C LEU A 154 1.67 14.16 -5.82
N GLN A 155 0.63 13.50 -6.32
CA GLN A 155 0.10 13.73 -7.66
C GLN A 155 -0.45 15.16 -7.79
N THR A 156 -1.15 15.66 -6.77
CA THR A 156 -1.64 17.04 -6.72
C THR A 156 -0.50 18.05 -6.79
N LYS A 157 0.61 17.78 -6.08
CA LYS A 157 1.82 18.62 -6.13
C LYS A 157 2.46 18.62 -7.52
N ILE A 158 2.55 17.46 -8.19
CA ILE A 158 3.06 17.36 -9.56
C ILE A 158 2.20 18.16 -10.53
N ASN A 159 0.88 17.94 -10.51
CA ASN A 159 -0.04 18.61 -11.43
C ASN A 159 0.05 20.14 -11.28
N LYS A 160 0.25 20.64 -10.05
CA LYS A 160 0.46 22.07 -9.79
C LYS A 160 1.78 22.60 -10.35
N ILE A 161 2.82 21.78 -10.42
CA ILE A 161 4.12 22.14 -11.03
C ILE A 161 4.00 22.11 -12.55
N GLU A 162 3.37 21.08 -13.12
CA GLU A 162 3.13 20.95 -14.56
C GLU A 162 2.32 22.12 -15.11
N LEU A 163 1.22 22.50 -14.44
CA LEU A 163 0.44 23.69 -14.81
C LEU A 163 1.27 24.98 -14.81
N LYS A 164 2.27 25.10 -13.93
CA LYS A 164 3.16 26.29 -13.93
C LYS A 164 4.19 26.25 -15.06
N LEU A 165 4.54 25.07 -15.56
CA LEU A 165 5.44 24.90 -16.69
C LEU A 165 4.74 25.19 -18.01
N ASP A 166 3.48 24.80 -18.17
CA ASP A 166 2.69 25.03 -19.39
C ASP A 166 2.27 26.52 -19.58
N ILE A 167 2.45 27.35 -18.54
CA ILE A 167 2.16 28.80 -18.58
C ILE A 167 3.39 29.64 -19.02
N VAL A 168 4.58 29.04 -19.14
CA VAL A 168 5.84 29.70 -19.57
C VAL A 168 6.12 29.45 -21.04
#